data_AF-A0A820IIZ1-F1
#
_entry.id   AF-A0A820IIZ1-F1
#
_cell.length_a   1.000
_cell.length_b   1.000
_cell.length_c   1.000
_cell.angle_alpha   90.00
_cell.angle_beta   90.00
_cell.angle_gamma   90.00
#
_symmetry.space_group_name_H-M   'P 1'
#
loop_
_entity.id
_entity.type
_entity.pdbx_description
1 polymer ?
#
loop_
_entity_poly.entity_id
_entity_poly.type
_entity_poly.pdbx_seq_one_letter_code
_entity_poly.pdbx_strand_id
1 'polypeptide(L)'
;IISSAVLPGALSLLWNRQSKWAACLSPPLGLACSITAWLVTTKTKYGTITVETSGSNIPMLVGNVVALCSPILFVPILSLILRDKAPYDFNSMKEIKRDNEDSENTLNLTSEELEHEVNLLTRNLNIARITAIVLTLCLIILWPWPMYGTAYVFSKPFFTGWVIVGIIWIFISFFIVGIYPLFEGRHSIVSVIKKMFQDLMTYRN
;
A
#
# COMPACT_ATOMS: atom_id res chain seq x y z
N ILE A 1 14.58 4.92 -2.82
CA ILE A 1 13.63 5.75 -2.05
C ILE A 1 12.47 4.87 -1.64
N ILE A 2 12.19 4.77 -0.34
CA ILE A 2 11.12 3.92 0.18
C ILE A 2 9.80 4.72 0.17
N SER A 3 8.73 4.10 -0.35
CA SER A 3 7.47 4.71 -0.80
C SER A 3 6.82 5.73 0.17
N SER A 4 6.45 6.90 -0.37
CA SER A 4 5.63 7.94 0.29
C SER A 4 4.14 7.61 0.34
N ALA A 5 3.69 6.49 -0.26
CA ALA A 5 2.28 6.11 -0.33
C ALA A 5 1.78 5.35 0.91
N VAL A 6 2.68 4.85 1.76
CA VAL A 6 2.32 4.00 2.90
C VAL A 6 1.44 4.74 3.91
N LEU A 7 1.84 5.95 4.31
CA LEU A 7 1.07 6.73 5.29
C LEU A 7 -0.30 7.17 4.73
N PRO A 8 -0.41 7.73 3.51
CA PRO A 8 -1.70 8.04 2.90
C PRO A 8 -2.62 6.83 2.76
N GLY A 9 -2.07 5.65 2.44
CA GLY A 9 -2.82 4.41 2.37
C GLY A 9 -3.33 3.94 3.73
N ALA A 10 -2.47 3.95 4.76
CA ALA A 10 -2.86 3.58 6.12
C ALA A 10 -3.93 4.53 6.69
N LEU A 11 -3.76 5.83 6.50
CA LEU A 11 -4.73 6.83 6.93
C LEU A 11 -6.05 6.70 6.18
N SER A 12 -6.08 6.21 4.93
CA SER A 12 -7.34 6.01 4.19
C SER A 12 -8.22 4.92 4.83
N LEU A 13 -7.63 4.01 5.61
CA LEU A 13 -8.34 2.97 6.34
C LEU A 13 -8.67 3.36 7.79
N LEU A 14 -7.87 4.25 8.39
CA LEU A 14 -7.96 4.59 9.81
C LEU A 14 -8.58 5.97 10.08
N TRP A 15 -8.61 6.86 9.09
CA TRP A 15 -8.97 8.26 9.26
C TRP A 15 -10.11 8.68 8.33
N ASN A 16 -11.28 8.92 8.90
CA ASN A 16 -12.49 9.36 8.18
C ASN A 16 -12.42 10.77 7.58
N ARG A 17 -11.43 11.59 7.94
CA ARG A 17 -11.32 12.99 7.46
C ARG A 17 -10.25 13.23 6.40
N GLN A 18 -9.55 12.19 5.97
CA GLN A 18 -8.59 12.33 4.88
C GLN A 18 -9.34 12.65 3.58
N SER A 19 -8.95 13.73 2.89
CA SER A 19 -9.57 14.05 1.61
C SER A 19 -9.07 13.13 0.49
N LYS A 20 -9.91 12.88 -0.51
CA LYS A 20 -9.53 12.10 -1.71
C LYS A 20 -8.30 12.70 -2.39
N TRP A 21 -8.23 14.03 -2.45
CA TRP A 21 -7.09 14.77 -2.97
C TRP A 21 -5.82 14.57 -2.14
N ALA A 22 -5.93 14.58 -0.81
CA ALA A 22 -4.80 14.28 0.07
C ALA A 22 -4.28 12.85 -0.14
N ALA A 23 -5.17 11.86 -0.29
CA ALA A 23 -4.79 10.48 -0.58
C ALA A 23 -4.06 10.31 -1.92
N CYS A 24 -4.51 11.02 -2.97
CA CYS A 24 -3.94 10.88 -4.31
C CYS A 24 -2.70 11.75 -4.56
N LEU A 25 -2.64 12.97 -4.02
CA LEU A 25 -1.59 13.93 -4.33
C LEU A 25 -0.39 13.84 -3.37
N SER A 26 -0.59 13.38 -2.13
CA SER A 26 0.52 13.28 -1.18
C SER A 26 1.63 12.29 -1.62
N PRO A 27 1.35 11.11 -2.24
CA PRO A 27 2.43 10.22 -2.66
C PRO A 27 3.32 10.82 -3.76
N PRO A 28 2.78 11.37 -4.88
CA PRO A 28 3.60 12.02 -5.91
C PRO A 28 4.40 13.22 -5.38
N LEU A 29 3.79 14.06 -4.52
CA LEU A 29 4.48 15.22 -3.93
C LEU A 29 5.61 14.77 -3.01
N GLY A 30 5.38 13.76 -2.17
CA GLY A 30 6.43 13.19 -1.32
C GLY A 30 7.57 12.54 -2.10
N LEU A 31 7.25 11.91 -3.24
CA LEU A 31 8.25 11.36 -4.16
C LEU A 31 9.10 12.48 -4.78
N ALA A 32 8.48 13.57 -5.23
CA ALA A 32 9.21 14.72 -5.77
C ALA A 32 10.17 15.30 -4.71
N CYS A 33 9.67 15.56 -3.50
CA CYS A 33 10.50 16.10 -2.40
C CYS A 33 11.66 15.18 -2.02
N SER A 34 11.42 13.87 -1.95
CA SER A 34 12.48 12.90 -1.61
C SER A 34 13.54 12.76 -2.70
N ILE A 35 13.16 12.78 -3.98
CA ILE A 35 14.13 12.79 -5.09
C ILE A 35 14.96 14.07 -5.05
N THR A 36 14.33 15.23 -4.84
CA THR A 36 15.05 16.50 -4.72
C THR A 36 16.02 16.46 -3.55
N ALA A 37 15.59 16.03 -2.36
CA ALA A 37 16.44 15.96 -1.18
C ALA A 37 17.63 14.98 -1.37
N TRP A 38 17.39 13.83 -2.00
CA TRP A 38 18.43 12.86 -2.35
C TRP A 38 19.48 13.44 -3.30
N LEU A 39 19.04 14.05 -4.40
CA LEU A 39 19.95 14.63 -5.41
C LEU A 39 20.71 15.85 -4.89
N VAL A 40 20.03 16.74 -4.15
CA VAL A 40 20.66 17.92 -3.54
C VAL A 40 21.69 17.50 -2.50
N THR A 41 21.38 16.52 -1.65
CA THR A 41 22.34 16.00 -0.67
C THR A 41 23.55 15.38 -1.35
N THR A 42 23.34 14.63 -2.43
CA THR A 42 24.44 14.07 -3.24
C THR A 42 25.35 15.17 -3.76
N LYS A 43 24.78 16.19 -4.42
CA LYS A 43 25.55 17.30 -5.01
C LYS A 43 26.27 18.14 -3.96
N THR A 44 25.62 18.43 -2.83
CA THR A 44 26.21 19.30 -1.78
C THR A 44 27.30 18.61 -0.97
N LYS A 45 27.18 17.30 -0.70
CA LYS A 45 28.16 16.55 0.08
C LYS A 45 29.36 16.06 -0.74
N TYR A 46 29.13 15.66 -1.99
CA TYR A 46 30.15 15.00 -2.80
C TYR A 46 30.57 15.80 -4.04
N GLY A 47 29.91 16.92 -4.34
CA GLY A 47 30.23 17.81 -5.47
C GLY A 47 29.82 17.27 -6.85
N THR A 48 29.72 15.95 -7.01
CA THR A 48 29.32 15.28 -8.25
C THR A 48 28.17 14.31 -7.99
N ILE A 49 27.36 14.06 -9.03
CA ILE A 49 26.28 13.06 -8.99
C ILE A 49 26.72 11.89 -9.86
N THR A 50 27.08 10.79 -9.22
CA THR A 50 27.52 9.53 -9.82
C THR A 50 26.84 8.36 -9.11
N VAL A 51 26.91 7.15 -9.68
CA VAL A 51 26.34 5.95 -9.03
C VAL A 51 26.94 5.73 -7.65
N GLU A 52 28.24 5.98 -7.49
CA GLU A 52 28.93 5.82 -6.20
C GLU A 52 28.50 6.87 -5.17
N THR A 53 28.44 8.15 -5.56
CA THR A 53 28.11 9.24 -4.64
C THR A 53 26.63 9.21 -4.25
N SER A 54 25.74 8.92 -5.19
CA SER A 54 24.30 8.82 -4.95
C SER A 54 23.89 7.55 -4.20
N GLY A 55 24.67 6.47 -4.34
CA GLY A 55 24.52 5.21 -3.61
C GLY A 55 25.16 5.20 -2.22
N SER A 56 25.79 6.30 -1.80
CA SER A 56 26.37 6.42 -0.46
C SER A 56 25.29 6.52 0.62
N ASN A 57 25.67 6.24 1.87
CA ASN A 57 24.71 6.13 2.98
C ASN A 57 23.96 7.43 3.27
N ILE A 58 24.63 8.59 3.19
CA ILE A 58 24.04 9.88 3.60
C ILE A 58 22.92 10.34 2.65
N PRO A 59 23.13 10.43 1.32
CA PRO A 59 22.05 10.77 0.40
C PRO A 59 20.90 9.78 0.48
N MET A 60 21.20 8.48 0.55
CA MET A 60 20.17 7.45 0.63
C MET A 60 19.31 7.57 1.89
N LEU A 61 19.95 7.85 3.04
CA LEU A 61 19.26 8.11 4.30
C LEU A 61 18.33 9.32 4.16
N VAL A 62 18.84 10.46 3.67
CA VAL A 62 18.06 11.69 3.54
C VAL A 62 16.85 11.49 2.60
N GLY A 63 17.05 10.86 1.44
CA GLY A 63 15.97 10.58 0.51
C GLY A 63 14.86 9.72 1.13
N ASN A 64 15.23 8.67 1.86
CA ASN A 64 14.26 7.79 2.53
C ASN A 64 13.54 8.48 3.69
N VAL A 65 14.25 9.26 4.52
CA VAL A 65 13.62 10.02 5.62
C VAL A 65 12.61 11.03 5.08
N VAL A 66 12.97 11.78 4.04
CA VAL A 66 12.04 12.75 3.42
C VAL A 66 10.84 12.03 2.80
N ALA A 67 11.01 10.87 2.20
CA ALA A 67 9.89 10.10 1.65
C ALA A 67 8.91 9.62 2.73
N LEU A 68 9.41 9.22 3.90
CA LEU A 68 8.58 8.79 5.03
C LEU A 68 7.90 9.98 5.74
N CYS A 69 8.60 11.11 5.88
CA CYS A 69 8.09 12.26 6.62
C CYS A 69 7.23 13.21 5.79
N SER A 70 7.43 13.30 4.47
CA SER A 70 6.69 14.24 3.62
C SER A 70 5.16 14.04 3.64
N PRO A 71 4.60 12.82 3.69
CA PRO A 71 3.15 12.65 3.78
C PRO A 71 2.58 13.09 5.13
N ILE A 72 3.38 13.09 6.21
CA ILE A 72 2.97 13.61 7.52
C ILE A 72 2.59 15.09 7.41
N LEU A 73 3.27 15.84 6.53
CA LEU A 73 2.95 17.23 6.24
C LEU A 73 1.86 17.35 5.17
N PHE A 74 2.00 16.65 4.05
CA PHE A 74 1.08 16.84 2.93
C PHE A 74 -0.34 16.36 3.20
N VAL A 75 -0.53 15.24 3.90
CA VAL A 75 -1.88 14.71 4.16
C VAL A 75 -2.74 15.67 4.97
N PRO A 76 -2.32 16.20 6.14
CA PRO A 76 -3.14 17.16 6.88
C PRO A 76 -3.31 18.49 6.13
N ILE A 77 -2.26 19.00 5.49
CA ILE A 77 -2.33 20.28 4.73
C ILE A 77 -3.36 20.16 3.59
N LEU A 78 -3.26 19.12 2.77
CA LEU A 78 -4.17 18.90 1.66
C LEU A 78 -5.59 18.54 2.14
N SER A 79 -5.74 17.87 3.27
CA SER A 79 -7.06 17.59 3.85
C SER A 79 -7.74 18.84 4.40
N LEU A 80 -6.97 19.86 4.81
CA LEU A 80 -7.49 21.15 5.26
C LEU A 80 -7.80 22.10 4.09
N ILE A 81 -6.95 22.17 3.08
CA ILE A 81 -7.13 23.04 1.91
C ILE A 81 -8.18 22.48 0.95
N LEU A 82 -8.06 21.19 0.60
CA LEU A 82 -8.93 20.50 -0.34
C LEU A 82 -9.88 19.60 0.45
N ARG A 83 -10.75 20.23 1.24
CA ARG A 83 -11.65 19.55 2.16
C ARG A 83 -12.83 18.93 1.41
N ASP A 84 -13.10 17.65 1.68
CA ASP A 84 -14.32 16.99 1.22
C ASP A 84 -15.54 17.46 2.05
N LYS A 85 -16.72 17.51 1.42
CA LYS A 85 -17.95 18.09 1.99
C LYS A 85 -18.39 17.41 3.30
N ALA A 86 -18.11 16.12 3.45
CA ALA A 86 -18.44 15.33 4.63
C ALA A 86 -17.33 14.29 4.91
N PRO A 87 -17.11 13.90 6.18
CA PRO A 87 -16.22 12.79 6.52
C PRO A 87 -16.78 11.47 5.97
N TYR A 88 -15.88 10.53 5.68
CA TYR A 88 -16.24 9.20 5.19
C TYR A 88 -16.93 8.38 6.30
N ASP A 89 -18.07 7.76 5.99
CA ASP A 89 -18.76 6.85 6.92
C ASP A 89 -18.28 5.41 6.73
N PHE A 90 -17.55 4.88 7.70
CA PHE A 90 -17.06 3.50 7.66
C PHE A 90 -18.19 2.47 7.79
N ASN A 91 -19.36 2.84 8.34
CA ASN A 91 -20.46 1.91 8.45
C ASN A 91 -21.06 1.55 7.09
N SER A 92 -21.01 2.47 6.12
CA SER A 92 -21.47 2.21 4.76
C SER A 92 -20.67 1.09 4.07
N MET A 93 -19.45 0.77 4.52
CA MET A 93 -18.70 -0.37 3.99
C MET A 93 -19.38 -1.71 4.27
N LYS A 94 -20.19 -1.81 5.33
CA LYS A 94 -20.97 -3.02 5.65
C LYS A 94 -22.10 -3.26 4.65
N GLU A 95 -22.50 -2.23 3.92
CA GLU A 95 -23.59 -2.28 2.94
C GLU A 95 -23.09 -2.68 1.54
N ILE A 96 -21.77 -2.77 1.33
CA ILE A 96 -21.19 -3.13 0.03
C ILE A 96 -21.43 -4.62 -0.23
N LYS A 97 -22.43 -4.92 -1.06
CA LYS A 97 -22.71 -6.28 -1.55
C LYS A 97 -21.73 -6.65 -2.66
N ARG A 98 -21.26 -7.91 -2.66
CA ARG A 98 -20.49 -8.49 -3.77
C ARG A 98 -21.45 -8.76 -4.93
N ASP A 99 -21.11 -8.32 -6.14
CA ASP A 99 -21.93 -8.48 -7.36
C ASP A 99 -21.83 -9.90 -7.98
N ASN A 100 -21.28 -10.87 -7.25
CA ASN A 100 -21.09 -12.23 -7.76
C ASN A 100 -22.06 -13.19 -7.05
N GLU A 101 -22.96 -13.77 -7.85
CA GLU A 101 -23.74 -15.00 -7.64
C GLU A 101 -24.28 -15.21 -6.21
N ASP A 102 -25.43 -14.59 -5.92
CA ASP A 102 -26.49 -15.03 -4.98
C ASP A 102 -27.36 -13.84 -4.51
N SER A 103 -27.77 -12.96 -5.45
CA SER A 103 -28.66 -11.83 -5.11
C SER A 103 -30.05 -12.27 -4.60
N GLU A 104 -30.46 -13.52 -4.85
CA GLU A 104 -31.70 -14.08 -4.30
C GLU A 104 -31.56 -14.63 -2.87
N ASN A 105 -30.35 -14.92 -2.40
CA ASN A 105 -30.14 -15.60 -1.10
C ASN A 105 -29.89 -14.63 0.07
N THR A 106 -29.53 -13.37 -0.19
CA THR A 106 -29.18 -12.40 0.87
C THR A 106 -30.38 -11.89 1.67
N LEU A 107 -31.61 -12.02 1.15
CA LEU A 107 -32.82 -11.56 1.85
C LEU A 107 -33.41 -12.62 2.80
N ASN A 108 -32.88 -13.86 2.77
CA ASN A 108 -33.37 -14.99 3.57
C ASN A 108 -32.27 -15.60 4.45
N LEU A 109 -31.19 -14.86 4.75
CA LEU A 109 -30.18 -15.35 5.67
C LEU A 109 -30.78 -15.42 7.08
N THR A 110 -30.81 -16.62 7.63
CA THR A 110 -31.24 -16.85 9.00
C THR A 110 -30.27 -16.20 9.99
N SER A 111 -30.74 -15.85 11.19
CA SER A 111 -29.87 -15.31 12.25
C SER A 111 -28.67 -16.23 12.54
N GLU A 112 -28.85 -17.54 12.39
CA GLU A 112 -27.80 -18.55 12.58
C GLU A 112 -26.72 -18.49 11.50
N GLU A 113 -27.08 -18.30 10.23
CA GLU A 113 -26.13 -18.17 9.11
C GLU A 113 -25.30 -16.89 9.22
N LEU A 114 -25.94 -15.78 9.62
CA LEU A 114 -25.25 -14.50 9.86
C LEU A 114 -24.24 -14.62 11.02
N GLU A 115 -24.63 -15.25 12.13
CA GLU A 115 -23.73 -15.50 13.26
C GLU A 115 -22.56 -16.40 12.85
N HIS A 116 -22.80 -17.42 12.02
CA HIS A 116 -21.75 -18.28 11.49
C HIS A 116 -20.76 -17.49 10.63
N GLU A 117 -21.24 -16.65 9.71
CA GLU A 117 -20.39 -15.81 8.86
C GLU A 117 -19.56 -14.83 9.69
N VAL A 118 -20.17 -14.13 10.65
CA VAL A 118 -19.47 -13.20 11.55
C VAL A 118 -18.38 -13.91 12.34
N ASN A 119 -18.63 -15.13 12.81
CA ASN A 119 -17.64 -15.94 13.53
C ASN A 119 -16.46 -16.35 12.63
N LEU A 120 -16.73 -16.76 11.38
CA LEU A 120 -15.69 -17.08 10.41
C LEU A 120 -14.83 -15.85 10.08
N LEU A 121 -15.44 -14.70 9.84
CA LEU A 121 -14.75 -13.43 9.57
C LEU A 121 -13.87 -13.02 10.75
N THR A 122 -14.39 -13.12 11.97
CA THR A 122 -13.65 -12.76 13.20
C THR A 122 -12.46 -13.69 13.42
N ARG A 123 -12.63 -14.99 13.16
CA ARG A 123 -11.53 -15.98 13.25
C ARG A 123 -10.42 -15.67 12.24
N ASN A 124 -10.78 -15.45 10.98
CA ASN A 124 -9.82 -15.16 9.91
C ASN A 124 -9.09 -13.83 10.15
N LEU A 125 -9.80 -12.82 10.64
CA LEU A 125 -9.21 -11.54 11.02
C LEU A 125 -8.21 -11.67 12.16
N ASN A 126 -8.51 -12.50 13.18
CA ASN A 126 -7.57 -12.75 14.27
C ASN A 126 -6.30 -13.48 13.78
N ILE A 127 -6.45 -14.47 12.90
CA ILE A 127 -5.30 -15.15 12.28
C ILE A 127 -4.47 -14.14 11.50
N ALA A 128 -5.07 -13.37 10.60
CA ALA A 128 -4.38 -12.36 9.81
C ALA A 128 -3.67 -11.32 10.68
N ARG A 129 -4.31 -10.87 11.77
CA ARG A 129 -3.73 -9.93 12.74
C ARG A 129 -2.52 -10.52 13.44
N ILE A 130 -2.64 -11.74 13.96
CA ILE A 130 -1.53 -12.42 14.65
C ILE A 130 -0.37 -12.64 13.69
N THR A 131 -0.65 -13.16 12.48
CA THR A 131 0.36 -13.35 11.45
C THR A 131 1.05 -12.04 11.09
N ALA A 132 0.31 -10.94 10.93
CA ALA A 132 0.89 -9.62 10.64
C ALA A 132 1.82 -9.14 11.77
N ILE A 133 1.40 -9.27 13.03
CA ILE A 133 2.22 -8.88 14.20
C ILE A 133 3.48 -9.75 14.27
N VAL A 134 3.35 -11.08 14.19
CA VAL A 134 4.48 -12.00 14.26
C VAL A 134 5.48 -11.73 13.13
N LEU A 135 4.99 -11.60 11.89
CA LEU A 135 5.85 -11.31 10.74
C LEU A 135 6.57 -9.95 10.89
N THR A 136 5.86 -8.93 11.39
CA THR A 136 6.44 -7.61 11.65
C THR A 136 7.56 -7.70 12.68
N LEU A 137 7.32 -8.38 13.81
CA LEU A 137 8.34 -8.57 14.85
C LEU A 137 9.54 -9.38 14.32
N CYS A 138 9.27 -10.44 13.55
CA CYS A 138 10.32 -11.27 12.96
C CYS A 138 11.18 -10.48 11.97
N LEU A 139 10.58 -9.73 11.04
CA LEU A 139 11.31 -9.04 9.97
C LEU A 139 11.92 -7.70 10.39
N ILE A 140 11.29 -6.97 11.32
CA ILE A 140 11.76 -5.63 11.74
C ILE A 140 12.66 -5.70 12.97
N ILE A 141 12.40 -6.62 13.90
CA ILE A 141 13.15 -6.70 15.16
C ILE A 141 14.09 -7.90 15.14
N LEU A 142 13.54 -9.11 15.02
CA LEU A 142 14.32 -10.34 15.18
C LEU A 142 15.35 -10.53 14.09
N TRP A 143 15.09 -10.10 12.85
CA TRP A 143 16.04 -10.23 11.75
C TRP A 143 17.15 -9.17 11.82
N PRO A 144 16.87 -7.87 11.90
CA PRO A 144 17.92 -6.86 11.85
C PRO A 144 18.77 -6.86 13.11
N TRP A 145 18.19 -7.18 14.28
CA TRP A 145 18.89 -7.09 15.56
C TRP A 145 20.14 -8.00 15.64
N PRO A 146 20.08 -9.32 15.34
CA PRO A 146 21.28 -10.15 15.32
C PRO A 146 22.28 -9.70 14.26
N MET A 147 21.81 -9.26 13.09
CA MET A 147 22.69 -8.84 11.99
C MET A 147 23.46 -7.56 12.33
N TYR A 148 22.79 -6.55 12.86
CA TYR A 148 23.42 -5.30 13.30
C TYR A 148 24.21 -5.49 14.60
N GLY A 149 23.66 -6.26 15.55
CA GLY A 149 24.25 -6.49 16.87
C GLY A 149 25.54 -7.32 16.83
N THR A 150 25.69 -8.20 15.84
CA THR A 150 26.94 -8.97 15.64
C THR A 150 27.90 -8.33 14.62
N ALA A 151 27.55 -7.17 14.06
CA ALA A 151 28.26 -6.55 12.94
C ALA A 151 28.55 -7.56 11.80
N TYR A 152 27.57 -8.40 11.47
CA TYR A 152 27.75 -9.50 10.54
C TYR A 152 28.12 -8.99 9.14
N VAL A 153 29.25 -9.47 8.63
CA VAL A 153 29.69 -9.20 7.25
C VAL A 153 29.26 -10.35 6.36
N PHE A 154 28.38 -10.08 5.39
CA PHE A 154 27.92 -11.08 4.43
C PHE A 154 29.08 -11.60 3.59
N SER A 155 29.20 -12.93 3.48
CA SER A 155 30.10 -13.53 2.50
C SER A 155 29.56 -13.29 1.09
N LYS A 156 30.46 -13.17 0.09
CA LYS A 156 30.07 -13.04 -1.32
C LYS A 156 29.04 -14.11 -1.78
N PRO A 157 29.24 -15.42 -1.54
CA PRO A 157 28.27 -16.43 -1.99
C PRO A 157 26.93 -16.32 -1.26
N PHE A 158 26.91 -15.99 0.03
CA PHE A 158 25.67 -15.81 0.79
C PHE A 158 24.87 -14.61 0.30
N PHE A 159 25.53 -13.48 0.06
CA PHE A 159 24.90 -12.28 -0.51
C PHE A 159 24.33 -12.55 -1.90
N THR A 160 25.08 -13.22 -2.79
CA THR A 160 24.60 -13.57 -4.13
C THR A 160 23.36 -14.45 -4.07
N GLY A 161 23.35 -15.48 -3.22
CA GLY A 161 22.17 -16.33 -3.02
C GLY A 161 20.95 -15.54 -2.52
N TRP A 162 21.17 -14.65 -1.56
CA TRP A 162 20.12 -13.78 -1.02
C TRP A 162 19.50 -12.87 -2.10
N VAL A 163 20.33 -12.24 -2.93
CA VAL A 163 19.87 -11.38 -4.03
C VAL A 163 19.05 -12.19 -5.05
N ILE A 164 19.48 -13.40 -5.41
CA ILE A 164 18.76 -14.26 -6.35
C ILE A 164 17.37 -14.62 -5.79
N VAL A 165 17.29 -15.04 -4.53
CA VAL A 165 16.00 -15.35 -3.88
C VAL A 165 15.10 -14.13 -3.84
N GLY A 166 15.66 -12.94 -3.51
CA GLY A 166 14.91 -11.69 -3.51
C GLY A 166 14.35 -11.32 -4.89
N ILE A 167 15.12 -11.51 -5.95
CA ILE A 167 14.66 -11.27 -7.32
C ILE A 167 13.52 -12.23 -7.70
N ILE A 168 13.68 -13.54 -7.43
CA ILE A 168 12.63 -14.54 -7.69
C ILE A 168 11.35 -14.19 -6.94
N TRP A 169 11.48 -13.81 -5.65
CA TRP A 169 10.35 -13.39 -4.83
C TRP A 169 9.60 -12.22 -5.46
N ILE A 170 10.32 -11.19 -5.94
CA ILE A 170 9.71 -10.01 -6.56
C ILE A 170 8.91 -10.40 -7.81
N PHE A 171 9.45 -11.26 -8.67
CA PHE A 171 8.73 -11.73 -9.85
C PHE A 171 7.48 -12.52 -9.48
N ILE A 172 7.57 -13.48 -8.55
CA ILE A 172 6.41 -14.24 -8.08
C ILE A 172 5.35 -13.30 -7.50
N SER A 173 5.76 -12.33 -6.68
CA SER A 173 4.85 -11.33 -6.10
C SER A 173 4.18 -10.47 -7.17
N PHE A 174 4.91 -10.09 -8.22
CA PHE A 174 4.34 -9.36 -9.35
C PHE A 174 3.25 -10.17 -10.08
N PHE A 175 3.47 -11.47 -10.32
CA PHE A 175 2.45 -12.33 -10.93
C PHE A 175 1.22 -12.51 -10.03
N ILE A 176 1.43 -12.81 -8.74
CA ILE A 176 0.34 -13.08 -7.80
C ILE A 176 -0.43 -11.82 -7.41
N VAL A 177 0.24 -10.69 -7.17
CA VAL A 177 -0.44 -9.48 -6.69
C VAL A 177 -0.82 -8.55 -7.84
N GLY A 178 -0.02 -8.51 -8.91
CA GLY A 178 -0.25 -7.65 -10.06
C GLY A 178 -1.18 -8.28 -11.11
N ILE A 179 -0.90 -9.53 -11.52
CA ILE A 179 -1.59 -10.15 -12.66
C ILE A 179 -2.80 -10.97 -12.23
N TYR A 180 -2.71 -11.72 -11.13
CA TYR A 180 -3.80 -12.61 -10.71
C TYR A 180 -5.14 -11.87 -10.48
N PRO A 181 -5.21 -10.72 -9.78
CA PRO A 181 -6.49 -10.00 -9.62
C PRO A 181 -7.07 -9.51 -10.93
N LEU A 182 -6.21 -9.14 -11.90
CA LEU A 182 -6.65 -8.74 -13.25
C LEU A 182 -7.23 -9.93 -14.02
N PHE A 183 -6.64 -11.11 -13.87
CA PHE A 183 -7.12 -12.32 -14.52
C PHE A 183 -8.44 -12.80 -13.92
N GLU A 184 -8.56 -12.83 -12.59
CA GLU A 184 -9.77 -13.24 -11.88
C GLU A 184 -10.92 -12.24 -12.09
N GLY A 185 -10.63 -10.94 -11.99
CA GLY A 185 -11.61 -9.87 -12.14
C GLY A 185 -12.00 -9.55 -13.59
N ARG A 186 -11.47 -10.25 -14.60
CA ARG A 186 -11.68 -9.92 -16.03
C ARG A 186 -13.16 -9.82 -16.42
N HIS A 187 -13.99 -10.72 -15.91
CA HIS A 187 -15.42 -10.76 -16.22
C HIS A 187 -16.15 -9.59 -15.57
N SER A 188 -15.82 -9.27 -14.31
CA SER A 188 -16.35 -8.11 -13.60
C SER A 188 -15.94 -6.80 -14.29
N ILE A 189 -14.68 -6.69 -14.73
CA ILE A 189 -14.17 -5.52 -15.47
C ILE A 189 -14.96 -5.31 -16.76
N VAL A 190 -15.12 -6.37 -17.57
CA VAL A 190 -15.88 -6.29 -18.83
C VAL A 190 -17.35 -5.93 -18.57
N SER A 191 -17.97 -6.50 -17.53
CA SER A 191 -19.35 -6.19 -17.14
C SER A 191 -19.53 -4.70 -16.79
N VAL A 192 -18.64 -4.15 -15.96
CA VAL A 192 -18.67 -2.74 -15.57
C VAL A 192 -18.46 -1.82 -16.78
N ILE A 193 -17.46 -2.12 -17.63
CA ILE A 193 -17.20 -1.34 -18.84
C ILE A 193 -18.42 -1.35 -19.78
N LYS A 194 -19.05 -2.52 -19.97
CA LYS A 194 -20.25 -2.64 -20.80
C LYS A 194 -21.42 -1.83 -20.25
N LYS A 195 -21.66 -1.90 -18.92
CA LYS A 195 -22.71 -1.12 -18.25
C LYS A 195 -22.45 0.38 -18.36
N MET A 196 -21.21 0.85 -18.15
CA MET A 196 -20.84 2.26 -18.33
C MET A 196 -21.08 2.74 -19.77
N PHE A 197 -20.77 1.90 -20.76
CA PHE A 197 -21.00 2.25 -22.17
C PHE A 197 -22.49 2.34 -22.51
N GLN A 198 -23.30 1.43 -21.96
CA GLN A 198 -24.76 1.46 -22.11
C GLN A 198 -25.38 2.68 -21.43
N ASP A 199 -24.92 3.04 -20.25
CA ASP A 199 -25.38 4.21 -19.50
C ASP A 199 -25.07 5.51 -20.28
N LEU A 200 -23.87 5.60 -20.84
CA LEU A 200 -23.44 6.73 -21.66
C LEU A 200 -24.22 6.83 -22.99
N MET A 201 -24.59 5.71 -23.60
CA MET A 201 -25.48 5.72 -24.78
C MET A 201 -26.93 6.04 -24.44
N THR A 202 -27.43 5.60 -23.28
CA THR A 202 -28.80 5.87 -22.83
C THR A 202 -29.01 7.34 -22.48
N TYR A 203 -28.01 8.00 -21.92
CA TYR A 203 -28.07 9.45 -21.62
C TYR A 203 -28.11 10.35 -22.88
N ARG A 204 -27.82 9.79 -24.06
CA ARG A 204 -27.73 10.54 -25.33
C ARG A 204 -29.00 10.46 -26.20
N ASN A 205 -30.01 9.70 -25.78
CA ASN A 205 -31.34 9.61 -26.40
C ASN A 205 -32.40 10.20 -25.46
#